data_AF-A0A526ZKE7-F1
#
_entry.id   AF-A0A526ZKE7-F1
#
_cell.length_a   1.000
_cell.length_b   1.000
_cell.length_c   1.000
_cell.angle_alpha   90.00
_cell.angle_beta   90.00
_cell.angle_gamma   90.00
#
_symmetry.space_group_name_H-M   'P 1'
#
loop_
_entity.id
_entity.type
_entity.pdbx_description
1 polymer ?
#
loop_
_entity_poly.entity_id
_entity_poly.type
_entity_poly.pdbx_seq_one_letter_code
_entity_poly.pdbx_strand_id
1 'polypeptide(L)' 'STTVYFGPTQPDGVPRGNWIQTDPAKGWFTILRLYSPLEPFFTKEWRPSEIELVK' A
#
# COMPACT_ATOMS: atom_id res chain seq x y z
N SER A 1 -10.61 7.43 0.06
CA SER A 1 -9.21 6.95 0.08
C SER A 1 -9.22 5.45 0.28
N THR A 2 -8.11 4.76 -0.03
CA THR A 2 -7.93 3.33 0.20
C THR A 2 -6.68 3.14 1.04
N THR A 3 -6.79 2.40 2.14
CA THR A 3 -5.66 2.03 3.00
C THR A 3 -5.33 0.57 2.81
N VAL A 4 -4.06 0.25 2.57
CA VAL A 4 -3.57 -1.13 2.46
C VAL A 4 -2.58 -1.37 3.58
N TYR A 5 -2.78 -2.45 4.34
CA TYR A 5 -1.92 -2.87 5.43
C TYR A 5 -0.97 -3.96 4.96
N PHE A 6 0.25 -3.97 5.49
CA PHE A 6 1.26 -4.98 5.25
C PHE A 6 1.65 -5.59 6.59
N GLY A 7 1.65 -6.92 6.71
CA GLY A 7 2.02 -7.58 7.97
C GLY A 7 1.93 -9.10 7.88
N PRO A 8 2.57 -9.85 8.80
CA PRO A 8 2.58 -11.31 8.77
C PRO A 8 1.20 -11.91 9.07
N THR A 9 0.36 -11.17 9.79
CA THR A 9 -1.02 -11.51 10.15
C THR A 9 -1.94 -10.34 9.83
N GLN A 10 -3.23 -10.64 9.60
CA GLN A 10 -4.24 -9.61 9.35
C GLN A 10 -4.49 -8.80 10.63
N PRO A 11 -4.40 -7.47 10.60
CA PRO A 11 -4.76 -6.64 11.75
C PRO A 11 -6.27 -6.66 12.03
N ASP A 12 -6.65 -6.50 13.30
CA ASP A 12 -8.06 -6.42 13.70
C ASP A 12 -8.75 -5.22 13.07
N GLY A 13 -10.01 -5.40 12.65
CA GLY A 13 -10.81 -4.35 12.02
C GLY A 13 -10.40 -3.98 10.59
N VAL A 14 -9.35 -4.60 10.02
CA VAL A 14 -8.95 -4.39 8.62
C VAL A 14 -9.71 -5.36 7.72
N PRO A 15 -10.42 -4.90 6.67
CA PRO A 15 -11.08 -5.78 5.71
C PRO A 15 -10.09 -6.71 5.03
N ARG A 16 -10.50 -7.96 4.74
CA ARG A 16 -9.64 -8.97 4.12
C ARG A 16 -8.98 -8.51 2.80
N GLY A 17 -9.66 -7.67 2.03
CA GLY A 17 -9.16 -7.11 0.76
C GLY A 17 -8.16 -5.96 0.89
N ASN A 18 -7.92 -5.47 2.11
CA ASN A 18 -7.07 -4.31 2.39
C ASN A 18 -5.80 -4.69 3.16
N TRP A 19 -5.42 -5.97 3.15
CA TRP A 19 -4.19 -6.47 3.79
C TRP A 19 -3.42 -7.40 2.87
N ILE A 20 -2.10 -7.22 2.84
CA ILE A 20 -1.14 -8.08 2.15
C ILE A 20 -0.26 -8.76 3.20
N GLN A 21 -0.23 -10.10 3.14
CA GLN A 21 0.59 -10.89 4.03
C GLN A 21 2.08 -10.74 3.67
N THR A 22 2.91 -10.48 4.68
CA THR A 22 4.38 -10.43 4.55
C THR A 22 5.04 -11.61 5.25
N ASP A 23 6.28 -11.92 4.87
CA ASP A 23 7.12 -12.93 5.53
C ASP A 23 8.05 -12.21 6.54
N PRO A 24 7.95 -12.48 7.85
CA PRO A 24 8.75 -11.78 8.86
C PRO A 24 10.26 -12.08 8.77
N ALA A 25 10.66 -13.13 8.04
CA ALA A 25 12.06 -13.49 7.83
C ALA A 25 12.68 -12.82 6.59
N LYS A 26 11.91 -12.04 5.81
CA LYS A 26 12.37 -11.46 4.54
C LYS A 26 12.04 -9.98 4.41
N GLY A 27 12.93 -9.25 3.73
CA GLY A 27 12.64 -7.91 3.25
C GLY A 27 11.63 -7.92 2.10
N TRP A 28 10.92 -6.81 1.94
CA TRP A 28 9.97 -6.60 0.85
C TRP A 28 10.03 -5.14 0.37
N PHE A 29 9.44 -4.91 -0.81
CA PHE A 29 9.27 -3.59 -1.40
C PHE A 29 7.95 -3.56 -2.17
N THR A 30 7.46 -2.37 -2.50
CA THR A 30 6.16 -2.18 -3.19
C THR A 30 6.35 -1.61 -4.57
N ILE A 31 5.51 -2.05 -5.50
CA ILE A 31 5.33 -1.42 -6.81
C ILE A 31 3.87 -0.99 -6.92
N LEU A 32 3.64 0.31 -7.07
CA LEU A 32 2.33 0.84 -7.46
C LEU A 32 2.22 0.84 -8.99
N ARG A 33 1.22 0.15 -9.53
CA ARG A 33 0.90 0.18 -10.97
C ARG A 33 -0.39 0.94 -11.19
N LEU A 34 -0.33 1.96 -12.04
CA LEU A 34 -1.49 2.70 -12.52
C LEU A 34 -1.78 2.28 -13.95
N TYR A 35 -3.02 1.91 -14.24
CA TYR A 35 -3.48 1.57 -15.57
C TYR A 35 -4.18 2.79 -16.17
N SER A 36 -3.68 3.27 -17.31
CA SER A 36 -4.15 4.51 -17.95
C SER A 36 -4.16 5.72 -17.01
N PRO A 37 -3.01 6.11 -16.42
CA PRO A 37 -2.94 7.26 -15.52
C PRO A 37 -3.31 8.57 -16.22
N LEU A 38 -3.91 9.48 -15.46
CA LEU A 38 -4.27 10.83 -15.93
C LEU A 38 -3.10 11.82 -15.73
N GLU A 39 -3.23 13.00 -16.33
CA GLU A 39 -2.26 14.11 -16.25
C GLU A 39 -1.72 14.40 -14.83
N PRO A 40 -2.52 14.40 -13.74
CA PRO A 40 -2.05 14.68 -12.39
C PRO A 40 -0.94 13.74 -11.87
N PHE A 41 -0.85 12.53 -12.41
CA PHE A 41 0.24 11.61 -12.09
C PHE A 41 1.57 12.09 -12.70
N PHE A 42 1.54 12.58 -13.95
CA PHE A 42 2.73 13.02 -14.68
C PHE A 42 3.22 14.39 -14.19
N THR A 43 2.30 15.31 -13.87
CA THR A 43 2.62 16.62 -13.29
C THR A 43 3.04 16.53 -11.82
N LYS A 44 2.82 15.37 -11.19
CA LYS A 44 3.08 15.09 -9.76
C LYS A 44 2.22 15.91 -8.79
N GLU A 45 1.11 16.47 -9.27
CA GLU A 45 0.10 17.10 -8.43
C GLU A 45 -0.59 16.08 -7.51
N TRP A 46 -0.73 14.85 -8.00
CA TRP A 46 -1.15 13.72 -7.18
C TRP A 46 0.02 12.75 -6.94
N ARG A 47 0.11 12.25 -5.71
CA ARG A 47 1.03 11.19 -5.30
C ARG A 47 0.39 10.32 -4.22
N PRO A 48 0.73 9.01 -4.14
CA PRO A 48 0.33 8.20 -2.99
C PRO A 48 0.99 8.71 -1.70
N SER A 49 0.45 8.31 -0.56
CA SER A 49 1.16 8.46 0.72
C SER A 49 2.36 7.52 0.77
N GLU A 50 3.33 7.86 1.63
CA GLU A 50 4.43 6.96 1.96
C GLU A 50 3.93 5.76 2.78
N ILE A 51 4.76 4.71 2.85
CA ILE A 51 4.53 3.59 3.76
C ILE A 51 4.94 4.03 5.16
N GLU A 52 4.03 3.85 6.12
CA GLU A 52 4.25 4.24 7.51
C GLU A 52 4.15 3.00 8.42
N LEU A 53 4.95 2.99 9.49
CA LEU A 53 4.83 1.98 10.53
C LEU A 53 3.52 2.21 11.30
N VAL A 54 2.69 1.17 11.37
CA VAL A 54 1.49 1.18 12.20
C VAL A 54 1.91 1.17 13.67
N LYS A 55 1.37 2.11 14.45
CA LYS A 55 1.63 2.23 15.89
C LYS A 55 0.84 1.21 16.70
#